data_AF-A0A8X6IGH3-F1
#
_entry.id   AF-A0A8X6IGH3-F1
#
_cell.length_a   1.000
_cell.length_b   1.000
_cell.length_c   1.000
_cell.angle_alpha   90.00
_cell.angle_beta   90.00
_cell.angle_gamma   90.00
#
_symmetry.space_group_name_H-M   'P 1'
#
loop_
_entity.id
_entity.type
_entity.pdbx_description
1 polymer ?
#
loop_
_entity_poly.entity_id
_entity_poly.type
_entity_poly.pdbx_seq_one_letter_code
_entity_poly.pdbx_strand_id
1 'polypeptide(L)'
;MGAEYDSLLFYTEIRWLSRGKVLARLFELRHEVREFLLTQNMLEIFQHLDDDYWIAKLAYMADIFEHLNELSKKMQGRNENILTCSDKLQGFIKKLELW
;
A
#
# COMPACT_ATOMS: atom_id res chain seq x y z
N MET A 1 22.68 1.41 -11.69
CA MET A 1 21.83 1.18 -10.50
C MET A 1 20.55 0.58 -11.03
N GLY A 2 20.29 -0.70 -10.73
CA GLY A 2 19.08 -1.39 -11.18
C GLY A 2 17.97 -1.20 -10.14
N ALA A 3 16.74 -0.99 -10.59
CA ALA A 3 15.58 -0.95 -9.70
C ALA A 3 15.30 -2.37 -9.19
N GLU A 4 14.86 -2.51 -7.93
CA GLU A 4 14.57 -3.81 -7.32
C GLU A 4 13.31 -4.49 -7.90
N TYR A 5 12.48 -3.74 -8.62
CA TYR A 5 11.19 -4.20 -9.12
C TYR A 5 11.09 -4.14 -10.65
N ASP A 6 11.33 -5.28 -11.31
CA ASP A 6 11.30 -5.40 -12.78
C ASP A 6 9.96 -5.87 -13.38
N SER A 7 8.95 -6.17 -12.55
CA SER A 7 7.69 -6.79 -12.99
C SER A 7 6.45 -6.11 -12.43
N LEU A 8 5.35 -6.11 -13.19
CA LEU A 8 4.05 -5.57 -12.75
C LEU A 8 3.44 -6.42 -11.63
N LEU A 9 2.81 -5.78 -10.63
CA LEU A 9 2.03 -6.49 -9.62
C LEU A 9 0.80 -7.15 -10.28
N PHE A 10 0.78 -8.47 -10.30
CA PHE A 10 -0.36 -9.26 -10.77
C PHE A 10 -1.64 -8.90 -10.01
N TYR A 11 -2.77 -8.97 -10.73
CA TYR A 11 -4.12 -8.86 -10.19
C TYR A 11 -4.31 -9.87 -9.04
N THR A 12 -4.73 -9.39 -7.87
CA THR A 12 -5.28 -10.22 -6.80
C THR A 12 -6.79 -10.07 -6.82
N GLU A 13 -7.55 -11.18 -6.75
CA GLU A 13 -9.03 -11.19 -6.65
C GLU A 13 -9.54 -10.25 -5.55
N ILE A 14 -8.73 -10.03 -4.52
CA ILE A 14 -8.98 -9.09 -3.46
C ILE A 14 -8.44 -7.72 -3.86
N ARG A 15 -9.33 -6.87 -4.37
CA ARG A 15 -9.02 -5.55 -4.98
C ARG A 15 -8.22 -4.61 -4.09
N TRP A 16 -8.34 -4.72 -2.77
CA TRP A 16 -7.63 -3.85 -1.83
C TRP A 16 -6.22 -4.34 -1.51
N LEU A 17 -5.95 -5.66 -1.62
CA LEU A 17 -4.59 -6.21 -1.55
C LEU A 17 -3.71 -5.69 -2.69
N SER A 18 -4.23 -5.71 -3.92
CA SER A 18 -3.51 -5.19 -5.07
C SER A 18 -3.28 -3.69 -4.97
N ARG A 19 -4.29 -2.93 -4.52
CA ARG A 19 -4.16 -1.47 -4.30
C ARG A 19 -3.11 -1.12 -3.26
N GLY A 20 -3.08 -1.81 -2.12
CA GLY A 20 -2.05 -1.59 -1.10
C GLY A 20 -0.64 -1.83 -1.61
N LYS A 21 -0.43 -2.92 -2.35
CA LYS A 21 0.89 -3.22 -2.95
C LYS A 21 1.32 -2.17 -3.98
N VAL A 22 0.38 -1.65 -4.77
CA VAL A 22 0.67 -0.57 -5.73
C VAL A 22 1.10 0.70 -5.00
N LEU A 23 0.43 1.06 -3.90
CA LEU A 23 0.80 2.24 -3.09
C LEU A 23 2.18 2.08 -2.46
N ALA A 24 2.49 0.92 -1.88
CA ALA A 24 3.81 0.61 -1.33
C ALA A 24 4.91 0.75 -2.38
N ARG A 25 4.73 0.13 -3.55
CA ARG A 25 5.72 0.20 -4.63
C ARG A 25 5.86 1.60 -5.22
N LEU A 26 4.75 2.35 -5.33
CA LEU A 26 4.80 3.75 -5.77
C LEU A 26 5.60 4.60 -4.78
N PHE A 27 5.44 4.35 -3.47
CA PHE A 27 6.20 5.05 -2.44
C PHE A 27 7.70 4.71 -2.49
N GLU A 28 8.05 3.43 -2.68
CA GLU A 28 9.44 2.98 -2.82
C GLU A 28 10.12 3.59 -4.04
N LEU A 29 9.45 3.58 -5.20
CA LEU A 29 9.97 4.09 -6.48
C LEU A 29 9.67 5.58 -6.73
N ARG A 30 9.28 6.33 -5.68
CA ARG A 30 8.78 7.71 -5.84
C ARG A 30 9.77 8.64 -6.55
N HIS A 31 11.08 8.43 -6.37
CA HIS A 31 12.11 9.26 -6.98
C HIS A 31 12.24 8.98 -8.49
N GLU A 32 12.27 7.71 -8.88
CA GLU A 32 12.31 7.27 -10.27
C GLU A 32 11.02 7.64 -11.00
N VAL A 33 9.85 7.48 -10.35
CA VAL A 33 8.56 7.89 -10.90
C VAL A 33 8.50 9.41 -11.05
N ARG A 34 9.02 10.17 -10.09
CA ARG A 34 9.11 11.64 -10.18
C ARG A 34 9.95 12.07 -11.38
N GLU A 35 11.12 11.48 -11.58
CA GLU A 35 11.96 11.76 -12.76
C GLU A 35 11.25 11.38 -14.06
N PHE A 36 10.63 10.20 -14.10
CA PHE A 36 9.86 9.76 -15.27
C PHE A 36 8.75 10.76 -15.62
N LEU A 37 7.97 11.23 -14.65
CA LEU A 37 6.88 12.19 -14.88
C LEU A 37 7.38 13.54 -15.45
N LEU A 38 8.56 14.01 -15.03
CA LEU A 38 9.20 15.18 -15.63
C LEU A 38 9.51 14.95 -17.11
N THR A 39 10.09 13.79 -17.45
CA THR A 39 10.42 13.48 -18.85
C THR A 39 9.18 13.36 -19.75
N GLN A 40 8.05 12.93 -19.19
CA GLN A 40 6.77 12.84 -19.88
C GLN A 40 5.97 14.15 -19.88
N ASN A 41 6.51 15.24 -19.32
CA ASN A 41 5.84 16.54 -19.17
C ASN A 41 4.48 16.45 -18.41
N MET A 42 4.38 15.51 -17.46
CA MET A 42 3.18 15.30 -16.62
C MET A 42 3.24 16.12 -15.34
N LEU A 43 3.33 17.45 -15.50
CA LEU A 43 3.63 18.39 -14.41
C LEU A 43 2.62 18.36 -13.26
N GLU A 44 1.33 18.09 -13.56
CA GLU A 44 0.26 18.02 -12.54
C GLU A 44 0.44 16.85 -11.56
N ILE A 45 0.97 15.72 -12.02
CA ILE A 45 1.23 14.56 -11.14
C ILE A 45 2.60 14.71 -10.48
N PHE A 46 3.57 15.27 -11.21
CA PHE A 46 4.90 15.55 -10.69
C PHE A 46 4.85 16.42 -9.42
N GLN A 47 4.07 17.50 -9.40
CA GLN A 47 3.96 18.39 -8.21
C GLN A 47 3.53 17.63 -6.94
N HIS A 48 2.77 16.55 -7.07
CA HIS A 48 2.37 15.73 -5.92
C HIS A 48 3.53 14.91 -5.36
N LEU A 49 4.48 14.49 -6.20
CA LEU A 49 5.70 13.81 -5.76
C LEU A 49 6.82 14.79 -5.37
N ASP A 50 6.58 16.09 -5.48
CA ASP A 50 7.46 17.17 -5.00
C ASP A 50 6.95 17.83 -3.70
N ASP A 51 5.71 17.54 -3.31
CA ASP A 51 5.09 18.01 -2.07
C ASP A 51 5.29 16.99 -0.94
N ASP A 52 6.10 17.35 0.05
CA ASP A 52 6.36 16.53 1.25
C ASP A 52 5.07 16.12 1.98
N TYR A 53 4.04 16.99 2.01
CA TYR A 53 2.78 16.66 2.66
C TYR A 53 2.01 15.59 1.88
N TRP A 54 2.06 15.64 0.55
CA TRP A 54 1.44 14.61 -0.28
C TRP A 54 2.21 13.28 -0.20
N ILE A 55 3.55 13.33 -0.18
CA ILE A 55 4.40 12.16 0.04
C ILE A 55 4.09 11.52 1.41
N ALA A 56 3.91 12.32 2.46
CA ALA A 56 3.52 11.82 3.78
C ALA A 56 2.16 11.11 3.76
N LYS A 57 1.17 11.64 3.01
CA LYS A 57 -0.12 10.94 2.81
C LYS A 57 0.05 9.63 2.05
N LEU A 58 0.89 9.61 1.01
CA LEU A 58 1.19 8.39 0.28
C LEU A 58 1.85 7.34 1.19
N ALA A 59 2.81 7.75 2.01
CA ALA A 59 3.48 6.89 2.99
C ALA A 59 2.47 6.29 3.98
N TYR A 60 1.63 7.13 4.58
CA TYR A 60 0.58 6.71 5.50
C TYR A 60 -0.40 5.74 4.83
N MET A 61 -0.81 6.02 3.58
CA MET A 61 -1.68 5.13 2.84
C MET A 61 -1.00 3.79 2.53
N ALA A 62 0.28 3.78 2.15
CA ALA A 62 1.01 2.53 1.93
C ALA A 62 1.04 1.66 3.20
N ASP A 63 1.36 2.29 4.35
CA ASP A 63 1.49 1.64 5.65
C ASP A 63 0.16 1.06 6.17
N ILE A 64 -0.92 1.85 6.20
CA ILE A 64 -2.22 1.34 6.67
C ILE A 64 -2.75 0.21 5.78
N PHE A 65 -2.53 0.29 4.46
CA PHE A 65 -2.93 -0.77 3.55
C PHE A 65 -2.08 -2.02 3.73
N GLU A 66 -0.80 -1.92 4.09
CA GLU A 66 0.02 -3.07 4.44
C GLU A 66 -0.57 -3.81 5.66
N HIS A 67 -0.91 -3.08 6.71
CA HIS A 67 -1.54 -3.66 7.89
C HIS A 67 -2.91 -4.31 7.62
N LEU A 68 -3.75 -3.65 6.82
CA LEU A 68 -4.99 -4.26 6.34
C LEU A 68 -4.66 -5.55 5.58
N ASN A 69 -3.65 -5.53 4.70
CA ASN A 69 -3.33 -6.67 3.85
C ASN A 69 -2.90 -7.88 4.67
N GLU A 70 -2.12 -7.66 5.72
CA GLU A 70 -1.79 -8.70 6.68
C GLU A 70 -3.03 -9.27 7.38
N LEU A 71 -3.95 -8.41 7.83
CA LEU A 71 -5.20 -8.85 8.44
C LEU A 71 -5.99 -9.74 7.47
N SER A 72 -6.10 -9.33 6.20
CA SER A 72 -6.73 -10.13 5.13
C SER A 72 -6.18 -11.53 5.06
N LYS A 73 -4.84 -11.63 4.97
CA LYS A 73 -4.13 -12.90 4.82
C LYS A 73 -4.35 -13.78 6.06
N LYS A 74 -4.30 -13.18 7.25
CA LYS A 74 -4.56 -13.86 8.52
C LYS A 74 -5.99 -14.39 8.63
N MET A 75 -6.96 -13.79 7.94
CA MET A 75 -8.37 -14.25 7.93
C MET A 75 -8.66 -15.30 6.85
N GLN A 76 -7.79 -15.48 5.85
CA GLN A 76 -7.97 -16.43 4.74
C GLN A 76 -7.24 -17.77 4.93
N GLY A 77 -6.68 -18.01 6.12
CA GLY A 77 -5.99 -19.27 6.41
C GLY A 77 -6.94 -20.47 6.40
N ARG A 78 -6.41 -21.66 6.05
CA ARG A 78 -7.19 -22.92 6.00
C ARG A 78 -7.85 -23.31 7.34
N ASN A 79 -7.37 -22.77 8.45
CA ASN A 79 -7.84 -23.06 9.82
C ASN A 79 -8.67 -21.91 10.42
N GLU A 80 -9.11 -20.95 9.60
CA GLU A 80 -9.90 -19.81 10.08
C GLU A 80 -11.39 -20.11 10.11
N ASN A 81 -12.07 -19.56 11.12
CA ASN A 81 -13.51 -19.60 11.24
C ASN A 81 -14.04 -18.22 11.63
N ILE A 82 -15.37 -18.07 11.69
CA ILE A 82 -15.99 -16.77 11.96
C ILE A 82 -15.59 -16.17 13.32
N LEU A 83 -15.37 -17.01 14.34
CA LEU A 83 -14.97 -16.57 15.68
C LEU A 83 -13.53 -16.05 15.67
N THR A 84 -12.59 -16.81 15.07
CA THR A 84 -11.18 -16.39 14.98
C THR A 84 -10.99 -15.14 14.12
N CYS A 85 -11.76 -15.02 13.04
CA CYS A 85 -11.84 -13.83 12.21
C CYS A 85 -12.36 -12.62 12.98
N SER A 86 -13.42 -12.80 13.79
CA SER A 86 -13.99 -11.76 14.64
C SER A 86 -12.97 -11.26 15.68
N ASP A 87 -12.27 -12.17 16.36
CA ASP A 87 -11.25 -11.82 17.35
C ASP A 87 -10.10 -11.02 16.73
N LYS A 88 -9.64 -11.42 15.54
CA LYS A 88 -8.60 -10.70 14.80
C LYS A 88 -9.04 -9.31 14.37
N LEU A 89 -10.27 -9.15 13.89
CA LEU A 89 -10.82 -7.85 13.51
C LEU A 89 -10.92 -6.93 14.73
N GLN A 90 -11.45 -7.44 15.84
CA GLN A 90 -11.55 -6.66 17.09
C GLN A 90 -10.16 -6.26 17.62
N GLY A 91 -9.20 -7.17 17.57
CA GLY A 91 -7.82 -6.89 17.94
C GLY A 91 -7.17 -5.84 17.04
N PHE A 92 -7.49 -5.85 15.75
CA PHE A 92 -7.02 -4.83 14.80
C PHE A 92 -7.64 -3.45 15.10
N ILE A 93 -8.95 -3.37 15.31
CA ILE A 93 -9.64 -2.11 15.67
C ILE A 93 -9.02 -1.51 16.95
N LYS A 94 -8.82 -2.32 17.99
CA LYS A 94 -8.18 -1.86 19.23
C LYS A 94 -6.75 -1.34 19.02
N LYS A 95 -6.00 -1.89 18.06
CA LYS A 95 -4.66 -1.38 17.72
C LYS A 95 -4.72 -0.03 17.01
N LEU A 96 -5.71 0.17 16.14
CA LEU A 96 -5.92 1.45 15.47
C LEU A 96 -6.30 2.56 16.46
N GLU A 97 -7.01 2.23 17.54
CA GLU A 97 -7.34 3.19 18.61
C GLU A 97 -6.12 3.63 19.44
N LEU A 98 -5.02 2.86 19.41
CA LEU A 98 -3.79 3.16 20.14
C LEU A 98 -2.75 3.92 19.30
N TRP A 99 -2.99 4.04 18.00
CA TRP A 99 -2.19 4.82 17.05
C TRP A 99 -2.73 6.25 16.95
#